data_AF-A0A081D6K7-F1
#
_entry.id   AF-A0A081D6K7-F1
#
_cell.length_a   1.000
_cell.length_b   1.000
_cell.length_c   1.000
_cell.angle_alpha   90.00
_cell.angle_beta   90.00
_cell.angle_gamma   90.00
#
_symmetry.space_group_name_H-M   'P 1'
#
loop_
_entity.id
_entity.type
_entity.pdbx_description
1 polymer ?
#
loop_
_entity_poly.entity_id
_entity_poly.type
_entity_poly.pdbx_seq_one_letter_code
_entity_poly.pdbx_strand_id
1 'polypeptide(L)'
;MAEKDKKDTTQLDSGTYEIIQSRLLKQKNDLQQRLNELNEERKKVFGSLETRLIANDRVNTENNCIARDIVTIGKYSIFGYNVHLGLRTEMQLSDVFSIYEFDRDGVDGDALRFRESGNKLNLITDPIFQTDFENLYKYYRNTIFSKFAIMGELPAYGISAQ
;
A
#
# COMPACT_ATOMS: atom_id res chain seq x y z
N MET A 1 2.85 -32.47 -73.00
CA MET A 1 1.54 -32.58 -72.31
C MET A 1 1.79 -32.67 -70.81
N ALA A 2 2.17 -31.58 -70.12
CA ALA A 2 2.31 -31.51 -68.65
C ALA A 2 2.63 -30.07 -68.22
N GLU A 3 1.67 -29.14 -68.25
CA GLU A 3 1.89 -27.80 -67.66
C GLU A 3 0.63 -27.08 -67.15
N LYS A 4 -0.54 -27.75 -67.14
CA LYS A 4 -1.80 -27.12 -66.70
C LYS A 4 -2.18 -27.35 -65.23
N ASP A 5 -1.69 -28.40 -64.56
CA ASP A 5 -2.15 -28.74 -63.19
C ASP A 5 -1.52 -27.91 -62.04
N LYS A 6 -0.41 -27.20 -62.28
CA LYS A 6 0.33 -26.52 -61.19
C LYS A 6 -0.19 -25.10 -60.87
N LYS A 7 -0.97 -24.47 -61.76
CA LYS A 7 -1.49 -23.11 -61.55
C LYS A 7 -2.79 -23.07 -60.73
N ASP A 8 -3.68 -24.04 -60.90
CA ASP A 8 -4.98 -24.04 -60.19
C ASP A 8 -4.83 -24.39 -58.70
N THR A 9 -3.91 -25.27 -58.34
CA THR A 9 -3.60 -25.60 -56.94
C THR A 9 -3.06 -24.40 -56.16
N THR A 10 -2.23 -23.56 -56.79
CA THR A 10 -1.64 -22.37 -56.16
C THR A 10 -2.68 -21.25 -55.93
N GLN A 11 -3.69 -21.12 -56.79
CA GLN A 11 -4.79 -20.16 -56.62
C GLN A 11 -5.81 -20.60 -55.55
N LEU A 12 -6.13 -21.90 -55.49
CA LEU A 12 -7.00 -22.47 -54.46
C LEU A 12 -6.36 -22.45 -53.06
N ASP A 13 -5.03 -22.67 -52.97
CA ASP A 13 -4.27 -22.53 -51.71
C ASP A 13 -4.15 -21.08 -51.23
N SER A 14 -4.01 -20.11 -52.15
CA SER A 14 -3.98 -18.67 -51.81
C SER A 14 -5.28 -18.25 -51.12
N GLY A 15 -6.44 -18.63 -51.69
CA GLY A 15 -7.75 -18.34 -51.10
C GLY A 15 -7.94 -19.00 -49.73
N THR A 16 -7.41 -20.22 -49.54
CA THR A 16 -7.47 -20.92 -48.25
C THR A 16 -6.61 -20.24 -47.19
N TYR A 17 -5.39 -19.83 -47.56
CA TYR A 17 -4.49 -19.08 -46.69
C TYR A 17 -5.08 -17.73 -46.28
N GLU A 18 -5.63 -16.98 -47.22
CA GLU A 18 -6.27 -15.67 -47.00
C GLU A 18 -7.49 -15.78 -46.06
N ILE A 19 -8.27 -16.86 -46.17
CA ILE A 19 -9.39 -17.16 -45.27
C ILE A 19 -8.89 -17.45 -43.85
N ILE A 20 -7.85 -18.27 -43.70
CA ILE A 20 -7.26 -18.58 -42.38
C ILE A 20 -6.66 -17.32 -41.75
N GLN A 21 -5.92 -16.53 -42.53
CA GLN A 21 -5.33 -15.27 -42.08
C GLN A 21 -6.42 -14.29 -41.61
N SER A 22 -7.52 -14.16 -42.36
CA SER A 22 -8.65 -13.30 -41.99
C SER A 22 -9.31 -13.74 -40.67
N ARG A 23 -9.46 -15.05 -40.46
CA ARG A 23 -10.01 -15.61 -39.22
C ARG A 23 -9.09 -15.34 -38.03
N LEU A 24 -7.78 -15.56 -38.18
CA LEU A 24 -6.79 -15.27 -37.14
C LEU A 24 -6.74 -13.78 -36.78
N LEU A 25 -6.81 -12.89 -37.78
CA LEU A 25 -6.88 -11.44 -37.54
C LEU A 25 -8.14 -11.06 -36.77
N LYS A 26 -9.29 -11.65 -37.10
CA LYS A 26 -10.54 -11.41 -36.39
C LYS A 26 -10.46 -11.86 -34.93
N GLN A 27 -9.91 -13.04 -34.68
CA GLN A 27 -9.70 -13.56 -33.31
C GLN A 27 -8.70 -12.71 -32.52
N LYS A 28 -7.61 -12.26 -33.15
CA LYS A 28 -6.64 -11.34 -32.54
C LYS A 28 -7.33 -10.06 -32.07
N ASN A 29 -8.14 -9.45 -32.94
CA ASN A 29 -8.81 -8.19 -32.63
C ASN A 29 -9.86 -8.36 -31.52
N ASP A 30 -10.64 -9.44 -31.55
CA ASP A 30 -11.60 -9.77 -30.48
C ASP A 30 -10.90 -9.98 -29.13
N LEU A 31 -9.77 -10.72 -29.12
CA LEU A 31 -8.97 -10.89 -27.91
C LEU A 31 -8.39 -9.56 -27.40
N GLN A 32 -7.85 -8.73 -28.29
CA GLN A 32 -7.32 -7.42 -27.93
C GLN A 32 -8.40 -6.52 -27.33
N GLN A 33 -9.61 -6.53 -27.88
CA GLN A 33 -10.72 -5.76 -27.35
C GLN A 33 -11.07 -6.21 -25.92
N ARG A 34 -11.27 -7.51 -25.70
CA ARG A 34 -11.58 -8.05 -24.36
C ARG A 34 -10.48 -7.77 -23.34
N LEU A 35 -9.22 -7.83 -23.77
CA LEU A 35 -8.08 -7.55 -22.92
C LEU A 35 -8.01 -6.06 -22.55
N ASN A 36 -8.37 -5.17 -23.49
CA ASN A 36 -8.49 -3.74 -23.20
C ASN A 36 -9.64 -3.46 -22.24
N GLU A 37 -10.81 -4.08 -22.43
CA GLU A 37 -11.95 -3.95 -21.51
C GLU A 37 -11.57 -4.42 -20.10
N LEU A 38 -10.94 -5.59 -19.97
CA LEU A 38 -10.44 -6.09 -18.70
C LEU A 38 -9.41 -5.14 -18.07
N ASN A 39 -8.50 -4.58 -18.87
CA ASN A 39 -7.51 -3.62 -18.37
C ASN A 39 -8.17 -2.32 -17.89
N GLU A 40 -9.21 -1.83 -18.56
CA GLU A 40 -9.96 -0.66 -18.11
C GLU A 40 -10.73 -0.94 -16.82
N GLU A 41 -11.37 -2.11 -16.69
CA GLU A 41 -11.97 -2.53 -15.42
C GLU A 41 -10.92 -2.68 -14.32
N ARG A 42 -9.75 -3.26 -14.63
CA ARG A 42 -8.62 -3.34 -13.72
C ARG A 42 -8.11 -1.95 -13.33
N LYS A 43 -8.07 -0.97 -14.24
CA LYS A 43 -7.74 0.43 -13.90
C LYS A 43 -8.83 1.10 -13.06
N LYS A 44 -10.10 0.72 -13.17
CA LYS A 44 -11.13 1.26 -12.27
C LYS A 44 -10.99 0.70 -10.85
N VAL A 45 -10.65 -0.59 -10.74
CA VAL A 45 -10.52 -1.27 -9.44
C VAL A 45 -9.15 -1.02 -8.78
N PHE A 46 -8.09 -0.96 -9.58
CA PHE A 46 -6.69 -0.89 -9.13
C PHE A 46 -5.91 0.28 -9.74
N GLY A 47 -6.49 1.00 -10.70
CA GLY A 47 -5.85 2.20 -11.24
C GLY A 47 -5.72 3.18 -10.10
N SER A 48 -4.50 3.65 -9.98
CA SER A 48 -3.98 4.37 -8.81
C SER A 48 -5.04 5.27 -8.23
N LEU A 49 -5.43 5.01 -6.98
CA LEU A 49 -5.85 6.09 -6.10
C LEU A 49 -4.81 7.18 -6.27
N GLU A 50 -5.15 8.26 -6.99
CA GLU A 50 -4.24 9.38 -7.15
C GLU A 50 -4.04 9.94 -5.74
N THR A 51 -2.87 9.65 -5.18
CA THR A 51 -2.49 10.14 -3.86
C THR A 51 -2.27 11.63 -4.00
N ARG A 52 -3.29 12.42 -3.70
CA ARG A 52 -3.19 13.87 -3.60
C ARG A 52 -2.82 14.23 -2.17
N LEU A 53 -1.88 15.16 -2.00
CA LEU A 53 -1.62 15.76 -0.69
C LEU A 53 -2.87 16.53 -0.26
N ILE A 54 -3.55 16.03 0.78
CA ILE A 54 -4.78 16.65 1.31
C ILE A 54 -4.42 17.76 2.31
N ALA A 55 -3.42 17.52 3.16
CA ALA A 55 -2.95 18.48 4.16
C ALA A 55 -1.48 18.21 4.53
N ASN A 56 -0.81 19.21 5.08
CA ASN A 56 0.52 19.10 5.69
C ASN A 56 0.43 19.60 7.13
N ASP A 57 0.94 18.81 8.07
CA ASP A 57 0.97 19.16 9.48
C ASP A 57 2.31 18.78 10.10
N ARG A 58 2.70 19.47 11.17
CA ARG A 58 3.97 19.26 11.86
C ARG A 58 3.74 18.65 13.23
N VAL A 59 4.18 17.41 13.39
CA VAL A 59 4.20 16.72 14.68
C VAL A 59 5.53 17.02 15.38
N ASN A 60 5.46 17.58 16.59
CA ASN A 60 6.62 17.78 17.45
C ASN A 60 6.69 16.65 18.48
N THR A 61 7.85 16.01 18.61
CA THR A 61 8.12 15.01 19.65
C THR A 61 8.91 15.62 20.79
N GLU A 62 8.74 15.10 22.01
CA GLU A 62 9.44 15.58 23.21
C GLU A 62 10.96 15.37 23.14
N ASN A 63 11.39 14.29 22.46
CA ASN A 63 12.79 13.89 22.34
C ASN A 63 13.29 14.00 20.90
N ASN A 64 14.61 14.17 20.74
CA ASN A 64 15.25 14.01 19.44
C ASN A 64 15.11 12.55 18.99
N CYS A 65 14.35 12.34 17.93
CA CYS A 65 13.97 11.02 17.47
C CYS A 65 14.11 10.88 15.96
N ILE A 66 14.29 9.65 15.51
CA ILE A 66 14.28 9.27 14.10
C ILE A 66 12.93 8.61 13.83
N ALA A 67 12.09 9.30 13.04
CA ALA A 67 10.83 8.77 12.53
C ALA A 67 11.07 7.45 11.77
N ARG A 68 10.25 6.43 12.04
CA ARG A 68 10.37 5.12 11.38
C ARG A 68 9.14 4.70 10.62
N ASP A 69 7.98 4.74 11.27
CA ASP A 69 6.75 4.28 10.63
C ASP A 69 5.53 4.93 11.28
N ILE A 70 4.43 4.96 10.55
CA ILE A 70 3.14 5.43 11.03
C ILE A 70 2.03 4.53 10.50
N VAL A 71 1.15 4.10 11.40
CA VAL A 71 -0.04 3.31 11.04
C VAL A 71 -1.29 3.99 11.56
N THR A 72 -2.37 3.93 10.79
CA THR A 72 -3.65 4.53 11.16
C THR A 72 -4.72 3.46 11.33
N ILE A 73 -5.40 3.47 12.48
CA ILE A 73 -6.45 2.55 12.88
C ILE A 73 -7.68 3.38 13.27
N GLY A 74 -8.66 3.46 12.37
CA GLY A 74 -9.83 4.32 12.56
C GLY A 74 -9.43 5.79 12.62
N LYS A 75 -9.69 6.45 13.76
CA LYS A 75 -9.34 7.86 14.03
C LYS A 75 -7.98 8.06 14.72
N TYR A 76 -7.31 6.95 15.05
CA TYR A 76 -6.04 6.96 15.76
C TYR A 76 -4.90 6.69 14.79
N SER A 77 -3.83 7.46 14.89
CA SER A 77 -2.57 7.23 14.18
C SER A 77 -1.47 6.95 15.21
N ILE A 78 -0.87 5.77 15.11
CA ILE A 78 0.26 5.37 15.94
C ILE A 78 1.53 5.69 15.16
N PHE A 79 2.37 6.53 15.75
CA PHE A 79 3.64 6.93 15.21
C PHE A 79 4.77 6.24 15.98
N GLY A 80 5.61 5.52 15.25
CA GLY A 80 6.78 4.83 15.77
C GLY A 80 8.07 5.55 15.39
N TYR A 81 8.92 5.77 16.39
CA TYR A 81 10.22 6.43 16.24
C TYR A 81 11.26 5.78 17.14
N ASN A 82 12.54 6.05 16.87
CA ASN A 82 13.61 5.66 17.78
C ASN A 82 14.21 6.93 18.40
N VAL A 83 14.31 6.96 19.73
CA VAL A 83 15.05 8.01 20.44
C VAL A 83 16.47 7.56 20.74
N HIS A 84 17.39 8.52 20.78
CA HIS A 84 18.68 8.30 21.40
C HIS A 84 18.55 8.61 22.91
N LEU A 85 18.54 7.57 23.74
CA LEU A 85 18.54 7.71 25.19
C LEU A 85 19.84 8.38 25.63
N GLY A 86 19.73 9.63 26.09
CA GLY A 86 20.86 10.38 26.64
C GLY A 86 21.23 9.88 28.04
N LEU A 87 20.65 10.51 29.06
CA LEU A 87 20.96 10.22 30.47
C LEU A 87 20.09 9.11 31.09
N ARG A 88 18.99 8.74 30.44
CA ARG A 88 18.08 7.68 30.91
C ARG A 88 18.58 6.32 30.43
N THR A 89 18.52 5.31 31.28
CA THR A 89 18.97 3.94 30.96
C THR A 89 17.82 3.03 30.52
N GLU A 90 16.60 3.35 30.93
CA GLU A 90 15.40 2.55 30.64
C GLU A 90 14.58 3.20 29.53
N MET A 91 14.17 2.39 28.55
CA MET A 91 13.28 2.82 27.48
C MET A 91 11.83 2.58 27.88
N GLN A 92 11.00 3.63 27.81
CA GLN A 92 9.56 3.50 28.02
C GLN A 92 8.81 3.38 26.70
N LEU A 93 7.57 2.92 26.77
CA LEU A 93 6.73 2.78 25.59
C LEU A 93 6.49 4.13 24.87
N SER A 94 6.36 5.22 25.64
CA SER A 94 6.29 6.59 25.14
C SER A 94 7.58 7.11 24.49
N ASP A 95 8.71 6.43 24.71
CA ASP A 95 9.98 6.77 24.06
C ASP A 95 10.09 6.16 22.65
N VAL A 96 9.16 5.28 22.27
CA VAL A 96 9.14 4.60 20.96
C VAL A 96 7.85 4.86 20.20
N PHE A 97 6.73 5.00 20.91
CA PHE A 97 5.40 5.16 20.32
C PHE A 97 4.71 6.42 20.84
N SER A 98 4.12 7.16 19.92
CA SER A 98 3.15 8.23 20.21
C SER A 98 1.84 7.95 19.49
N ILE A 99 0.72 8.28 20.13
CA ILE A 99 -0.61 8.11 19.54
C ILE A 99 -1.24 9.48 19.33
N TYR A 100 -1.63 9.72 18.07
CA TYR A 100 -2.32 10.93 17.64
C TYR A 100 -3.76 10.59 17.26
N GLU A 101 -4.67 11.51 17.53
CA GLU A 101 -5.98 11.54 16.90
C GLU A 101 -5.92 12.56 15.77
N PHE A 102 -6.48 12.23 14.61
CA PHE A 102 -6.65 13.23 13.57
C PHE A 102 -8.11 13.70 13.55
N ASP A 103 -8.30 15.01 13.41
CA ASP A 103 -9.60 15.57 13.07
C ASP A 103 -9.64 15.91 11.57
N ARG A 104 -10.81 15.70 10.96
CA ARG A 104 -11.08 16.10 9.58
C ARG A 104 -12.07 17.27 9.61
N ASP A 105 -11.62 18.39 10.13
CA ASP A 105 -12.41 19.63 10.19
C ASP A 105 -12.19 20.43 8.90
N GLY A 106 -12.82 20.01 7.81
CA GLY A 106 -12.79 20.71 6.51
C GLY A 106 -14.06 20.43 5.71
N VAL A 107 -14.51 21.41 4.92
CA VAL A 107 -15.75 21.31 4.11
C VAL A 107 -15.64 20.18 3.09
N ASP A 108 -14.41 19.78 2.72
CA ASP A 108 -14.10 18.65 1.85
C ASP A 108 -13.04 17.69 2.44
N GLY A 109 -12.84 17.69 3.77
CA GLY A 109 -11.80 16.89 4.45
C GLY A 109 -10.36 17.38 4.21
N ASP A 110 -10.23 18.63 3.77
CA ASP A 110 -9.04 19.36 3.34
C ASP A 110 -8.18 19.92 4.49
N ALA A 111 -8.67 19.84 5.72
CA ALA A 111 -7.90 20.16 6.92
C ALA A 111 -7.80 18.92 7.82
N LEU A 112 -6.69 18.19 7.67
CA LEU A 112 -6.28 17.13 8.57
C LEU A 112 -5.36 17.75 9.64
N ARG A 113 -5.73 17.64 10.92
CA ARG A 113 -4.87 18.06 12.02
C ARG A 113 -4.61 16.92 12.98
N PHE A 114 -3.34 16.67 13.29
CA PHE A 114 -2.96 15.72 14.30
C PHE A 114 -2.98 16.39 15.68
N ARG A 115 -3.74 15.81 16.60
CA ARG A 115 -3.76 16.20 18.01
C ARG A 115 -3.24 15.01 18.81
N GLU A 116 -2.38 15.27 19.77
CA GLU A 116 -1.94 14.23 20.69
C GLU A 116 -3.17 13.70 21.44
N SER A 117 -3.40 12.38 21.43
CA SER A 117 -4.56 11.81 22.09
C SER A 117 -4.39 11.94 23.61
N GLY A 118 -5.40 12.49 24.29
CA GLY A 118 -5.44 12.52 25.76
C GLY A 118 -5.51 11.13 26.39
N ASN A 119 -6.01 10.13 25.65
CA ASN A 119 -6.05 8.72 26.06
C ASN A 119 -4.78 7.99 25.61
N LYS A 120 -3.64 8.52 26.04
CA LYS A 120 -2.31 7.98 25.75
C LYS A 120 -2.27 6.47 26.00
N LEU A 121 -1.79 5.73 24.99
CA LEU A 121 -1.31 4.35 25.08
C LEU A 121 -2.34 3.25 25.37
N ASN A 122 -3.62 3.52 25.68
CA ASN A 122 -4.61 2.45 25.96
C ASN A 122 -4.73 1.39 24.84
N LEU A 123 -4.45 1.77 23.59
CA LEU A 123 -4.42 0.85 22.44
C LEU A 123 -3.25 -0.15 22.46
N ILE A 124 -2.21 0.13 23.23
CA ILE A 124 -0.93 -0.62 23.27
C ILE A 124 -0.46 -0.93 24.69
N THR A 125 -1.28 -0.71 25.72
CA THR A 125 -0.99 -1.04 27.14
C THR A 125 -1.37 -2.48 27.50
N ASP A 126 -1.28 -3.41 26.56
CA ASP A 126 -1.43 -4.82 26.91
C ASP A 126 -0.26 -5.23 27.85
N PRO A 127 -0.52 -5.85 29.02
CA PRO A 127 0.52 -6.16 29.99
C PRO A 127 1.59 -7.14 29.46
N ILE A 128 1.20 -8.06 28.57
CA ILE A 128 2.13 -9.03 27.96
C ILE A 128 3.05 -8.28 27.01
N PHE A 129 2.47 -7.45 26.12
CA PHE A 129 3.24 -6.62 25.21
C PHE A 129 4.22 -5.68 25.93
N GLN A 130 3.80 -5.05 27.02
CA GLN A 130 4.68 -4.17 27.79
C GLN A 130 5.87 -4.94 28.40
N THR A 131 5.60 -6.13 28.94
CA THR A 131 6.65 -7.01 29.50
C THR A 131 7.64 -7.42 28.41
N ASP A 132 7.15 -7.82 27.24
CA ASP A 132 7.99 -8.22 26.11
C ASP A 132 8.82 -7.03 25.57
N PHE A 133 8.21 -5.85 25.47
CA PHE A 133 8.89 -4.62 25.08
C PHE A 133 10.04 -4.27 26.03
N GLU A 134 9.78 -4.25 27.35
CA GLU A 134 10.79 -3.95 28.37
C GLU A 134 11.93 -4.97 28.32
N ASN A 135 11.61 -6.26 28.14
CA ASN A 135 12.62 -7.31 28.01
C ASN A 135 13.49 -7.12 26.75
N LEU A 136 12.89 -6.78 25.61
CA LEU A 136 13.64 -6.54 24.37
C LEU A 136 14.65 -5.40 24.53
N TYR A 137 14.25 -4.28 25.14
CA TYR A 137 15.15 -3.14 25.33
C TYR A 137 16.15 -3.33 26.48
N LYS A 138 15.83 -4.18 27.47
CA LYS A 138 16.72 -4.50 28.59
C LYS A 138 17.82 -5.49 28.22
N TYR A 139 17.49 -6.54 27.48
CA TYR A 139 18.42 -7.64 27.22
C TYR A 139 19.15 -7.53 25.87
N TYR A 140 18.61 -6.77 24.91
CA TYR A 140 19.20 -6.63 23.59
C TYR A 140 19.63 -5.18 23.32
N ARG A 141 20.94 -4.96 23.24
CA ARG A 141 21.55 -3.62 23.14
C ARG A 141 21.21 -2.87 21.86
N ASN A 142 20.92 -3.59 20.77
CA ASN A 142 20.66 -3.02 19.45
C ASN A 142 19.19 -3.12 19.05
N THR A 143 18.28 -3.21 20.04
CA THR A 143 16.85 -3.19 19.78
C THR A 143 16.44 -1.84 19.19
N ILE A 144 15.79 -1.89 18.04
CA ILE A 144 15.22 -0.72 17.38
C ILE A 144 13.81 -1.06 16.92
N PHE A 145 12.94 -0.07 16.96
CA PHE A 145 11.68 -0.15 16.24
C PHE A 145 11.96 -0.05 14.74
N SER A 146 11.39 -0.98 13.97
CA SER A 146 11.58 -1.07 12.51
C SER A 146 10.36 -0.56 11.76
N LYS A 147 9.22 -1.24 11.90
CA LYS A 147 7.96 -0.92 11.23
C LYS A 147 6.79 -1.58 11.94
N PHE A 148 5.59 -1.08 11.69
CA PHE A 148 4.35 -1.76 12.01
C PHE A 148 4.09 -2.88 10.99
N ALA A 149 3.38 -3.90 11.45
CA ALA A 149 2.87 -4.96 10.58
C ALA A 149 1.37 -5.10 10.82
N ILE A 150 0.59 -5.10 9.74
CA ILE A 150 -0.85 -5.35 9.78
C ILE A 150 -1.06 -6.83 9.45
N MET A 151 -1.56 -7.59 10.42
CA MET A 151 -1.79 -9.04 10.27
C MET A 151 -3.30 -9.28 10.14
N GLY A 152 -3.77 -9.58 8.92
CA GLY A 152 -5.19 -9.84 8.60
C GLY A 152 -5.57 -9.38 7.18
N GLU A 153 -6.77 -9.74 6.69
CA GLU A 153 -7.32 -9.14 5.46
C GLU A 153 -7.56 -7.65 5.70
N LEU A 154 -7.04 -6.80 4.80
CA LEU A 154 -7.36 -5.37 4.83
C LEU A 154 -8.88 -5.21 4.80
N PRO A 155 -9.52 -4.48 5.73
CA PRO A 155 -10.86 -3.99 5.46
C PRO A 155 -10.78 -3.18 4.17
N ALA A 156 -11.76 -3.35 3.27
CA ALA A 156 -11.84 -2.73 1.95
C ALA A 156 -11.83 -1.18 1.94
N TYR A 157 -11.55 -0.53 3.07
CA TYR A 157 -11.35 0.90 3.21
C TYR A 157 -9.86 1.16 3.40
N GLY A 158 -9.25 1.54 2.28
CA GLY A 158 -7.82 1.59 2.08
C GLY A 158 -7.09 2.49 3.06
N ILE A 159 -6.02 1.92 3.62
CA ILE A 159 -4.73 2.59 3.74
C ILE A 159 -3.70 1.51 3.39
N SER A 160 -3.17 1.56 2.17
CA SER A 160 -1.91 0.87 1.84
C SER A 160 -0.82 1.91 1.78
N ALA A 161 0.04 1.90 2.79
CA ALA A 161 1.35 2.54 2.71
C ALA A 161 2.27 1.62 1.89
N GLN A 162 2.87 2.18 0.85
CA GLN A 162 4.21 1.83 0.36
C GLN A 162 5.06 3.09 0.44
#